data_AF-I3TH03-F1
#
_entry.id   AF-I3TH03-F1
#
_cell.length_a   1.000
_cell.length_b   1.000
_cell.length_c   1.000
_cell.angle_alpha   90.00
_cell.angle_beta   90.00
_cell.angle_gamma   90.00
#
_symmetry.space_group_name_H-M   'P 1'
#
loop_
_entity.id
_entity.type
_entity.pdbx_description
1 polymer ?
#
loop_
_entity_poly.entity_id
_entity_poly.type
_entity_poly.pdbx_seq_one_letter_code
_entity_poly.pdbx_strand_id
1 'polypeptide(L)'
;MSVRRSLAFLLLIAALVLVGLEAVGAWYQGTWEIIPLSSLWAAIDRNSLIGLQAGIENALWPGLWPPVRTVLELPIWAVAGVLGVLLLATGGRSGEGDRRRRFSRRR
;
A
#
# COMPACT_ATOMS: atom_id res chain seq x y z
N MET A 1 7.82 -5.46 -19.85
CA MET A 1 6.91 -4.88 -18.83
C MET A 1 7.70 -3.89 -17.99
N SER A 2 7.24 -2.65 -17.83
CA SER A 2 7.95 -1.65 -17.00
C SER A 2 7.92 -2.12 -15.54
N VAL A 3 9.10 -2.27 -14.91
CA VAL A 3 9.28 -2.76 -13.52
C VAL A 3 8.30 -2.11 -12.52
N ARG A 4 8.04 -0.81 -12.67
CA ARG A 4 7.04 -0.06 -11.89
C ARG A 4 5.64 -0.68 -11.94
N ARG A 5 5.17 -1.07 -13.13
CA ARG A 5 3.84 -1.69 -13.31
C ARG A 5 3.81 -3.07 -12.66
N SER A 6 4.87 -3.87 -12.83
CA SER A 6 4.97 -5.18 -12.17
C SER A 6 4.91 -5.04 -10.64
N LEU A 7 5.65 -4.08 -10.07
CA LEU A 7 5.62 -3.80 -8.64
C LEU A 7 4.24 -3.33 -8.15
N ALA A 8 3.57 -2.47 -8.91
CA ALA A 8 2.22 -2.01 -8.57
C ALA A 8 1.20 -3.16 -8.58
N PHE A 9 1.26 -4.05 -9.58
CA PHE A 9 0.41 -5.24 -9.62
C PHE A 9 0.70 -6.21 -8.47
N LEU A 10 1.97 -6.42 -8.12
CA LEU A 10 2.34 -7.24 -6.95
C LEU A 10 1.76 -6.67 -5.66
N LEU A 11 1.83 -5.34 -5.46
CA LEU A 11 1.24 -4.67 -4.31
C LEU A 11 -0.28 -4.81 -4.27
N LEU A 12 -0.96 -4.70 -5.41
CA LEU A 12 -2.41 -4.90 -5.48
C LEU A 12 -2.83 -6.36 -5.24
N ILE A 13 -2.08 -7.32 -5.79
CA ILE A 13 -2.32 -8.75 -5.54
C ILE A 13 -2.12 -9.06 -4.05
N ALA A 14 -1.03 -8.55 -3.46
CA ALA A 14 -0.78 -8.70 -2.03
C ALA A 14 -1.92 -8.08 -1.19
N ALA A 15 -2.41 -6.90 -1.56
CA ALA A 15 -3.57 -6.29 -0.90
C ALA A 15 -4.81 -7.19 -0.99
N LEU A 16 -5.11 -7.75 -2.17
CA LEU A 16 -6.23 -8.70 -2.35
C LEU A 16 -6.08 -9.97 -1.52
N VAL A 17 -4.87 -10.53 -1.47
CA VAL A 17 -4.56 -11.73 -0.66
C VAL A 17 -4.74 -11.44 0.82
N LEU A 18 -4.31 -10.27 1.29
CA LEU A 18 -4.47 -9.85 2.69
C LEU A 18 -5.95 -9.67 3.06
N VAL A 19 -6.76 -9.04 2.19
CA VAL A 19 -8.22 -8.98 2.40
C VAL A 19 -8.82 -10.39 2.41
N GLY A 20 -8.37 -11.27 1.51
CA GLY A 20 -8.82 -12.66 1.45
C GLY A 20 -8.48 -13.43 2.72
N LEU A 21 -7.29 -13.25 3.28
CA LEU A 21 -6.86 -13.84 4.55
C LEU A 21 -7.71 -13.33 5.72
N GLU A 22 -7.97 -12.02 5.80
CA GLU A 22 -8.88 -11.47 6.82
C GLU A 22 -10.30 -12.01 6.65
N ALA A 23 -10.82 -12.10 5.43
CA ALA A 23 -12.16 -12.62 5.15
C ALA A 23 -12.31 -14.11 5.47
N VAL A 24 -11.31 -14.93 5.14
CA VAL A 24 -11.27 -16.36 5.49
C VAL A 24 -11.12 -16.52 7.00
N GLY A 25 -10.22 -15.76 7.64
CA GLY A 25 -10.08 -15.74 9.08
C GLY A 25 -11.38 -15.37 9.79
N ALA A 26 -12.10 -14.35 9.28
CA ALA A 26 -13.40 -13.95 9.79
C ALA A 26 -14.47 -15.03 9.62
N TRP A 27 -14.42 -15.79 8.54
CA TRP A 27 -15.31 -16.92 8.31
C TRP A 27 -15.09 -18.06 9.33
N TYR A 28 -13.83 -18.34 9.68
CA TYR A 28 -13.48 -19.39 10.65
C TYR A 28 -13.71 -18.96 12.10
N GLN A 29 -13.38 -17.71 12.45
CA GLN A 29 -13.44 -17.20 13.83
C GLN A 29 -14.77 -16.52 14.17
N GLY A 30 -15.66 -16.33 13.19
CA GLY A 30 -16.94 -15.63 13.37
C GLY A 30 -16.80 -14.14 13.69
N THR A 31 -15.59 -13.59 13.67
CA THR A 31 -15.28 -12.20 14.01
C THR A 31 -14.26 -11.64 13.02
N TRP A 32 -14.47 -10.39 12.58
CA TRP A 32 -13.54 -9.74 11.65
C TRP A 32 -12.33 -9.20 12.41
N GLU A 33 -11.21 -9.93 12.37
CA GLU A 33 -9.94 -9.48 12.92
C GLU A 33 -9.16 -8.67 11.88
N ILE A 34 -8.99 -7.38 12.15
CA ILE A 34 -8.17 -6.49 11.32
C ILE A 34 -6.71 -6.68 11.69
N ILE A 35 -5.85 -6.95 10.71
CA ILE A 35 -4.41 -7.08 10.93
C ILE A 35 -3.75 -5.72 10.69
N PRO A 36 -3.23 -5.05 11.74
CA PRO A 36 -2.54 -3.79 11.57
C PRO A 36 -1.19 -4.00 10.88
N LEU A 37 -0.80 -3.05 10.03
CA LEU A 37 0.48 -3.07 9.32
C LEU A 37 1.67 -3.25 10.27
N SER A 38 1.64 -2.59 11.43
CA SER A 38 2.66 -2.67 12.47
C SER A 38 2.88 -4.09 12.97
N SER A 39 1.82 -4.89 13.13
CA SER A 39 1.91 -6.27 13.61
C SER A 39 2.60 -7.16 12.60
N LEU A 40 2.22 -7.06 11.33
CA LEU A 40 2.83 -7.89 10.27
C LEU A 40 4.28 -7.49 10.01
N TRP A 41 4.59 -6.18 10.03
CA TRP A 41 5.98 -5.71 9.95
C TRP A 41 6.78 -6.20 11.15
N ALA A 42 6.28 -6.06 12.38
CA ALA A 42 6.95 -6.55 13.57
C ALA A 42 7.14 -8.08 13.57
N ALA A 43 6.26 -8.83 12.90
CA ALA A 43 6.39 -10.27 12.71
C ALA A 43 7.50 -10.64 11.72
N ILE A 44 7.76 -9.81 10.70
CA ILE A 44 8.86 -9.98 9.74
C ILE A 44 10.18 -9.53 10.37
N ASP A 45 10.22 -8.30 10.88
CA ASP A 45 11.39 -7.71 11.52
C ASP A 45 10.99 -6.61 12.52
N ARG A 46 11.01 -6.97 13.81
CA ARG A 46 10.72 -6.05 14.90
C ARG A 46 11.81 -5.00 15.12
N ASN A 47 13.09 -5.37 14.93
CA ASN A 47 14.21 -4.46 15.18
C ASN A 47 14.24 -3.31 14.17
N SER A 48 13.88 -3.58 12.92
CA SER A 48 13.71 -2.57 11.88
C SER A 48 12.63 -1.54 12.25
N LEU A 49 11.50 -1.99 12.81
CA LEU A 49 10.42 -1.10 13.25
C LEU A 49 10.85 -0.24 14.44
N ILE A 50 11.53 -0.83 15.43
CA ILE A 50 12.10 -0.09 16.56
C ILE A 50 13.16 0.91 16.09
N GLY A 51 14.02 0.51 15.16
CA GLY A 51 15.04 1.38 14.56
C GLY A 51 14.42 2.55 13.81
N LEU A 52 13.30 2.33 13.11
CA LEU A 52 12.55 3.40 12.45
C LEU A 52 11.91 4.36 13.47
N GLN A 53 11.31 3.85 14.55
CA GLN A 53 10.81 4.69 15.65
C GLN A 53 11.95 5.55 16.23
N ALA A 54 13.05 4.92 16.63
CA ALA A 54 14.19 5.60 17.21
C ALA A 54 14.80 6.60 16.22
N GLY A 55 14.85 6.29 14.93
CA GLY A 55 15.31 7.19 13.89
C GLY A 55 14.42 8.43 13.76
N ILE A 56 13.10 8.28 13.79
CA ILE A 56 12.16 9.41 13.71
C ILE A 56 12.25 10.28 14.98
N GLU A 57 12.27 9.64 16.15
CA GLU A 57 12.33 10.32 17.44
C GLU A 57 13.66 11.07 17.64
N ASN A 58 14.80 10.47 17.23
CA ASN A 58 16.12 11.06 17.43
C ASN A 58 16.61 11.95 16.29
N ALA A 59 16.28 11.66 15.02
CA ALA A 59 16.85 12.35 13.87
C ALA A 59 15.94 13.45 13.28
N LEU A 60 14.61 13.34 13.45
CA LEU A 60 13.67 14.29 12.87
C LEU A 60 13.01 15.14 13.97
N TRP A 61 12.04 14.57 14.67
CA TRP A 61 11.26 15.24 15.70
C TRP A 61 10.35 14.22 16.39
N PRO A 62 10.33 14.14 17.74
CA PRO A 62 9.50 13.18 18.48
C PRO A 62 8.01 13.27 18.18
N GLY A 63 7.50 14.49 17.95
CA GLY A 63 6.09 14.73 17.60
C GLY A 63 5.69 14.24 16.20
N LEU A 64 6.62 13.74 15.38
CA LEU A 64 6.33 13.13 14.08
C LEU A 64 6.01 11.64 14.20
N TRP A 65 6.40 11.00 15.30
CA TRP A 65 6.10 9.59 15.54
C TRP A 65 4.60 9.30 15.71
N PRO A 66 3.80 10.08 16.48
CA PRO A 66 2.37 9.84 16.63
C PRO A 66 1.60 9.69 15.31
N PRO A 67 1.71 10.60 14.32
CA PRO A 67 0.99 10.42 13.04
C PRO A 67 1.52 9.24 12.22
N VAL A 68 2.83 8.95 12.27
CA VAL A 68 3.41 7.77 11.61
C VAL A 68 2.88 6.48 12.22
N ARG A 69 2.78 6.44 13.56
CA ARG A 69 2.19 5.33 14.30
C ARG A 69 0.72 5.12 13.93
N THR A 70 -0.07 6.18 13.77
CA THR A 70 -1.47 6.06 13.32
C THR A 70 -1.56 5.38 11.95
N VAL A 71 -0.63 5.68 11.03
CA VAL A 71 -0.56 5.02 9.72
C VAL A 71 -0.13 3.55 9.85
N LEU A 72 0.78 3.23 10.76
CA LEU A 72 1.22 1.87 11.07
C LEU A 72 0.11 1.01 11.71
N GLU A 73 -0.84 1.62 12.40
CA GLU A 73 -2.01 0.94 12.98
C GLU A 73 -3.13 0.73 11.96
N LEU A 74 -3.03 1.28 10.74
CA LEU A 74 -4.01 1.05 9.69
C LEU A 74 -4.01 -0.41 9.21
N PRO A 75 -5.15 -0.88 8.66
CA PRO A 75 -5.24 -2.21 8.08
C PRO A 75 -4.21 -2.36 6.96
N ILE A 76 -3.46 -3.47 6.99
CA ILE A 76 -2.38 -3.69 6.02
C ILE A 76 -2.89 -3.70 4.58
N TRP A 77 -4.09 -4.23 4.35
CA TRP A 77 -4.72 -4.25 3.03
C TRP A 77 -5.05 -2.85 2.51
N ALA A 78 -5.45 -1.94 3.40
CA ALA A 78 -5.78 -0.57 3.03
C ALA A 78 -4.50 0.17 2.60
N VAL A 79 -3.41 0.00 3.34
CA VAL A 79 -2.11 0.60 3.01
C VAL A 79 -1.57 0.03 1.69
N ALA A 80 -1.56 -1.29 1.52
CA ALA A 80 -1.07 -1.95 0.30
C ALA A 80 -1.93 -1.56 -0.93
N GLY A 81 -3.25 -1.52 -0.78
CA GLY A 81 -4.18 -1.10 -1.83
C GLY A 81 -3.97 0.35 -2.25
N VAL A 82 -3.87 1.28 -1.28
CA VAL A 82 -3.62 2.71 -1.55
C VAL A 82 -2.27 2.91 -2.24
N LEU A 83 -1.20 2.26 -1.76
CA LEU A 83 0.12 2.35 -2.40
C LEU A 83 0.12 1.79 -3.82
N GLY A 84 -0.54 0.65 -4.05
CA GLY A 84 -0.70 0.05 -5.38
C GLY A 84 -1.45 0.97 -6.35
N VAL A 85 -2.55 1.59 -5.91
CA VAL A 85 -3.32 2.54 -6.70
C VAL A 85 -2.52 3.81 -7.00
N LEU A 86 -1.80 4.37 -6.01
CA LEU A 86 -0.95 5.54 -6.20
C LEU A 86 0.17 5.28 -7.23
N LEU A 87 0.81 4.11 -7.19
CA LEU A 87 1.83 3.71 -8.16
C LEU A 87 1.27 3.54 -9.57
N LEU A 88 0.04 3.05 -9.71
CA LEU A 88 -0.66 2.97 -11.00
C LEU A 88 -1.07 4.36 -11.50
N ALA A 89 -1.59 5.22 -10.63
CA ALA A 89 -2.08 6.56 -10.96
C ALA A 89 -0.95 7.50 -11.39
N THR A 90 0.18 7.48 -10.69
CA THR A 90 1.39 8.23 -11.08
C THR A 90 2.01 7.71 -12.38
N GLY A 91 1.74 6.45 -12.74
CA GLY A 91 2.10 5.89 -14.03
C GLY A 91 1.13 6.17 -15.19
N GLY A 92 -0.06 6.69 -14.90
CA GLY A 92 -1.17 6.84 -15.84
C GLY A 92 -1.31 8.20 -16.52
N ARG A 93 -0.51 9.21 -16.17
CA ARG A 93 -0.64 10.56 -16.78
C ARG A 93 -0.14 10.68 -18.22
N SER A 94 0.35 9.60 -18.83
CA SER A 94 0.98 9.63 -20.16
C SER A 94 0.21 8.88 -21.25
N GLY A 95 -1.10 8.68 -21.11
CA GLY A 95 -1.88 7.82 -22.02
C GLY A 95 -3.14 8.39 -22.65
N GLU A 96 -3.68 9.53 -22.18
CA GLU A 96 -5.00 10.03 -22.65
C GLU A 96 -4.88 11.25 -23.59
N GLY A 97 -3.78 11.34 -24.33
CA GLY A 97 -3.52 12.41 -25.30
C GLY A 97 -3.74 12.05 -26.76
N ASP A 98 -3.82 10.76 -27.12
CA ASP A 98 -3.62 10.34 -28.51
C ASP A 98 -4.75 9.50 -29.16
N ARG A 99 -5.95 9.47 -28.55
CA ARG A 99 -7.15 8.98 -29.27
C ARG A 99 -7.89 10.04 -30.07
N ARG A 100 -7.61 11.33 -29.84
CA ARG A 100 -8.36 12.42 -30.47
C ARG A 100 -7.85 12.85 -31.86
N ARG A 101 -6.67 12.39 -32.29
CA ARG A 101 -6.06 12.87 -33.56
C ARG A 101 -6.28 11.98 -34.77
N ARG A 102 -6.64 10.70 -34.60
CA ARG A 102 -6.75 9.76 -35.74
C ARG A 102 -8.10 9.73 -36.46
N PHE A 103 -9.05 10.57 -36.05
CA PHE A 103 -10.36 10.68 -36.72
C PHE A 103 -10.48 11.88 -37.66
N SER A 104 -9.48 12.78 -37.72
CA SER A 104 -9.53 13.99 -38.57
C SER A 104 -8.85 13.85 -39.93
N ARG A 105 -8.19 12.73 -40.23
CA ARG A 105 -7.45 12.53 -41.49
C ARG A 105 -8.24 11.73 -42.54
N ARG A 106 -9.56 11.87 -42.50
CA ARG A 106 -10.51 11.43 -43.52
C ARG A 106 -11.38 12.63 -43.92
N ARG A 107 -10.76 13.60 -44.59
CA ARG A 107 -11.40 14.49 -45.56
C ARG A 107 -10.36 14.86 -46.61
#